data_AF-A0A151QRB3-F1
#
_entry.id   AF-A0A151QRB3-F1
#
_cell.length_a   1.000
_cell.length_b   1.000
_cell.length_c   1.000
_cell.angle_alpha   90.00
_cell.angle_beta   90.00
_cell.angle_gamma   90.00
#
_symmetry.space_group_name_H-M   'P 1'
#
loop_
_entity.id
_entity.type
_entity.pdbx_description
1 polymer ?
#
loop_
_entity_poly.entity_id
_entity_poly.type
_entity_poly.pdbx_seq_one_letter_code
_entity_poly.pdbx_strand_id
1 'polypeptide(L)'
;MDQPPSVHDFLYLHPSENPAIALVSPLLESNNYHSWSHSMITALSAKNKVEFIDGSAPQPPKSDPMFNAWRLCNNMVVSWLVHSVSQSIRQSILWMDQADEIWKDL
;
A
#
# COMPACT_ATOMS: atom_id res chain seq x y z
N MET A 1 29.94 6.20 -5.51
CA MET A 1 29.61 5.93 -4.10
C MET A 1 28.14 5.57 -4.08
N ASP A 2 27.83 4.28 -3.98
CA ASP A 2 26.45 3.82 -3.77
C ASP A 2 26.11 4.09 -2.31
N GLN A 3 25.40 5.19 -2.08
CA GLN A 3 24.82 5.47 -0.77
C GLN A 3 23.77 4.38 -0.51
N PRO A 4 23.82 3.66 0.62
CA PRO A 4 22.77 2.71 0.96
C PRO A 4 21.44 3.47 1.01
N PRO A 5 20.32 2.87 0.55
CA PRO A 5 19.02 3.52 0.61
C PRO A 5 18.78 3.97 2.04
N SER A 6 18.52 5.26 2.21
CA SER A 6 18.17 5.83 3.51
C SER A 6 17.02 5.03 4.09
N VAL A 7 17.12 4.61 5.35
CA VAL A 7 16.04 3.93 6.11
C VAL A 7 14.76 4.79 6.20
N HIS A 8 14.77 6.01 5.66
CA HIS A 8 13.65 6.95 5.64
C HIS A 8 13.11 7.18 4.22
N ASP A 9 13.49 6.37 3.25
CA ASP A 9 12.92 6.39 1.91
C ASP A 9 11.60 5.61 1.89
N PHE A 10 10.52 6.22 1.38
CA PHE A 10 9.22 5.55 1.21
C PHE A 10 9.31 4.35 0.26
N LEU A 11 10.41 4.21 -0.48
CA LEU A 11 10.72 3.07 -1.34
C LEU A 11 11.43 1.90 -0.64
N TYR A 12 11.76 2.04 0.64
CA TYR A 12 12.36 0.95 1.40
C TYR A 12 11.29 -0.06 1.85
N LEU A 13 11.56 -1.35 1.66
CA LEU A 13 10.73 -2.45 2.12
C LEU A 13 11.48 -3.26 3.18
N HIS A 14 11.00 -3.23 4.42
CA HIS A 14 11.65 -3.94 5.51
C HIS A 14 11.45 -5.47 5.35
N PRO A 15 12.46 -6.33 5.61
CA PRO A 15 12.33 -7.78 5.41
C PRO A 15 11.25 -8.47 6.26
N SER A 16 10.77 -7.82 7.32
CA SER A 16 9.68 -8.34 8.16
C SER A 16 8.29 -8.02 7.62
N GLU A 17 8.18 -7.24 6.54
CA GLU A 17 6.89 -6.91 5.93
C GLU A 17 6.27 -8.15 5.29
N ASN A 18 5.00 -8.42 5.62
CA ASN A 18 4.29 -9.59 5.15
C ASN A 18 3.10 -9.18 4.27
N PRO A 19 3.07 -9.58 2.99
CA PRO A 19 1.98 -9.22 2.09
C PRO A 19 0.69 -10.01 2.36
N ALA A 20 0.77 -11.19 2.97
CA ALA A 20 -0.38 -12.10 3.12
C ALA A 20 -1.25 -11.81 4.35
N ILE A 21 -0.87 -10.85 5.19
CA ILE A 21 -1.56 -10.51 6.44
C ILE A 21 -2.30 -9.19 6.26
N ALA A 22 -3.55 -9.15 6.74
CA ALA A 22 -4.32 -7.90 6.82
C ALA A 22 -3.59 -6.90 7.70
N LEU A 23 -3.40 -5.68 7.20
CA LEU A 23 -2.68 -4.64 7.92
C LEU A 23 -3.51 -4.07 9.07
N VAL A 24 -4.84 -4.10 8.95
CA VAL A 24 -5.78 -3.59 9.94
C VAL A 24 -6.94 -4.54 10.21
N SER A 25 -7.53 -4.39 11.39
CA SER A 25 -8.74 -5.08 11.84
C SER A 25 -9.63 -4.07 12.59
N PRO A 26 -10.97 -4.09 12.45
CA PRO A 26 -11.75 -4.99 11.58
C PRO A 26 -11.51 -4.74 10.08
N LEU A 27 -11.87 -5.71 9.23
CA LEU A 27 -11.82 -5.56 7.77
C LEU A 27 -12.84 -4.51 7.30
N LEU A 28 -12.60 -3.90 6.13
CA LEU A 28 -13.56 -2.98 5.53
C LEU A 28 -14.85 -3.72 5.15
N GLU A 29 -15.96 -3.15 5.61
CA GLU A 29 -17.34 -3.52 5.30
C GLU A 29 -18.13 -2.25 4.93
N SER A 30 -19.40 -2.41 4.55
CA SER A 30 -20.23 -1.32 4.02
C SER A 30 -20.54 -0.19 5.03
N ASN A 31 -20.23 -0.36 6.31
CA ASN A 31 -20.64 0.55 7.38
C ASN A 31 -19.49 1.08 8.25
N ASN A 32 -18.23 0.75 7.96
CA ASN A 32 -17.10 1.07 8.82
C ASN A 32 -15.94 1.81 8.11
N TYR A 33 -16.18 2.37 6.93
CA TYR A 33 -15.14 3.03 6.13
C TYR A 33 -14.32 4.06 6.92
N HIS A 34 -14.97 4.95 7.69
CA HIS A 34 -14.24 6.01 8.43
C HIS A 34 -13.28 5.46 9.49
N SER A 35 -13.68 4.44 10.25
CA SER A 35 -12.81 3.84 11.26
C SER A 35 -11.72 2.97 10.63
N TRP A 36 -12.06 2.25 9.56
CA TRP A 36 -11.12 1.45 8.78
C TRP A 36 -10.05 2.32 8.12
N SER A 37 -10.45 3.39 7.42
CA SER A 37 -9.53 4.28 6.69
C SER A 37 -8.57 5.00 7.63
N HIS A 38 -9.06 5.48 8.78
CA HIS A 38 -8.19 6.05 9.82
C HIS A 38 -7.15 5.03 10.32
N SER A 39 -7.58 3.79 10.57
CA SER A 39 -6.69 2.71 11.01
C SER A 39 -5.66 2.37 9.93
N MET A 40 -6.08 2.30 8.67
CA MET A 40 -5.22 1.98 7.53
C MET A 40 -4.16 3.06 7.30
N ILE A 41 -4.57 4.35 7.30
CA ILE A 41 -3.64 5.49 7.20
C ILE A 41 -2.62 5.45 8.35
N THR A 42 -3.08 5.19 9.58
CA THR A 42 -2.19 5.10 10.75
C THR A 42 -1.14 3.99 10.57
N ALA A 43 -1.57 2.81 10.13
CA ALA A 43 -0.67 1.67 9.93
C ALA A 43 0.32 1.89 8.77
N LEU A 44 -0.14 2.47 7.66
CA LEU A 44 0.73 2.83 6.53
C LEU A 44 1.72 3.94 6.89
N SER A 45 1.30 4.92 7.70
CA SER A 45 2.17 5.99 8.20
C SER A 45 3.29 5.43 9.07
N ALA A 46 2.98 4.49 9.97
CA ALA A 46 3.99 3.79 10.76
C ALA A 46 5.01 2.99 9.91
N LYS A 47 4.66 2.69 8.66
CA LYS A 47 5.50 1.97 7.69
C LYS A 47 6.12 2.86 6.61
N ASN A 48 5.87 4.17 6.64
CA ASN A 48 6.31 5.12 5.61
C ASN A 48 5.79 4.74 4.21
N LYS A 49 4.47 4.54 4.09
CA LYS A 49 3.80 4.04 2.86
C LYS A 49 2.54 4.82 2.48
N VAL A 50 2.28 5.98 3.08
CA VAL A 50 1.05 6.76 2.82
C VAL A 50 1.07 7.33 1.40
N GLU A 51 2.25 7.66 0.89
CA GLU A 51 2.46 8.26 -0.43
C GLU A 51 1.95 7.38 -1.59
N PHE A 52 1.83 6.07 -1.35
CA PHE A 52 1.29 5.12 -2.32
C PHE A 52 -0.23 5.14 -2.44
N ILE A 53 -0.96 5.65 -1.43
CA ILE A 53 -2.43 5.73 -1.46
C ILE A 53 -2.94 7.14 -1.74
N ASP A 54 -2.18 8.19 -1.37
CA ASP A 54 -2.54 9.58 -1.64
C ASP A 54 -2.11 10.09 -3.02
N GLY A 55 -1.30 9.30 -3.74
CA GLY A 55 -0.80 9.60 -5.08
C GLY A 55 0.45 10.49 -5.12
N SER A 56 1.05 10.80 -3.96
CA SER A 56 2.29 11.59 -3.87
C SER A 56 3.53 10.82 -4.36
N ALA A 57 3.44 9.49 -4.47
CA ALA A 57 4.46 8.63 -5.07
C ALA A 57 4.02 8.11 -6.46
N PRO A 58 4.04 8.95 -7.52
CA PRO A 58 3.65 8.51 -8.86
C PRO A 58 4.57 7.42 -9.40
N GLN A 59 4.03 6.52 -10.23
CA GLN A 59 4.81 5.48 -10.86
C GLN A 59 5.93 6.10 -11.74
N PRO A 60 7.22 5.77 -11.48
CA PRO A 60 8.31 6.27 -12.29
C PRO A 60 8.38 5.55 -13.66
N PRO A 61 9.10 6.11 -14.65
CA PRO A 61 9.37 5.42 -15.91
C PRO A 61 10.11 4.10 -15.68
N LYS A 62 9.87 3.08 -16.53
CA LYS A 62 10.54 1.77 -16.42
C LYS A 62 12.07 1.83 -16.54
N SER A 63 12.60 2.90 -17.14
CA SER A 63 14.05 3.16 -17.24
C SER A 63 14.65 3.74 -15.97
N ASP A 64 13.83 4.18 -15.02
CA ASP A 64 14.27 4.76 -13.76
C ASP A 64 14.84 3.67 -12.84
N PRO A 65 16.05 3.84 -12.26
CA PRO A 65 16.61 2.91 -11.29
C PRO A 65 15.68 2.61 -10.10
N MET A 66 14.80 3.55 -9.74
CA MET A 66 13.87 3.45 -8.60
C MET A 66 12.59 2.65 -8.95
N PHE A 67 12.34 2.35 -10.23
CA PHE A 67 11.12 1.66 -10.68
C PHE A 67 10.88 0.33 -9.97
N ASN A 68 11.93 -0.48 -9.82
CA ASN A 68 11.79 -1.79 -9.18
C ASN A 68 11.44 -1.66 -7.69
N ALA A 69 12.07 -0.71 -6.99
CA ALA A 69 11.80 -0.46 -5.57
C ALA A 69 10.38 0.08 -5.36
N TRP A 70 9.96 1.03 -6.21
CA TRP A 70 8.59 1.54 -6.23
C TRP A 70 7.57 0.43 -6.46
N ARG A 71 7.79 -0.42 -7.47
CA ARG A 71 6.89 -1.53 -7.78
C ARG A 71 6.74 -2.51 -6.62
N LEU A 72 7.84 -2.85 -5.93
CA LEU A 72 7.79 -3.74 -4.77
C LEU A 72 6.97 -3.13 -3.62
N CYS A 73 7.15 -1.84 -3.35
CA CYS A 73 6.40 -1.14 -2.32
C CYS A 73 4.91 -0.99 -2.68
N ASN A 74 4.61 -0.61 -3.93
CA ASN A 74 3.23 -0.55 -4.42
C ASN A 74 2.53 -1.93 -4.26
N ASN A 75 3.17 -3.01 -4.71
CA ASN A 75 2.59 -4.35 -4.59
C ASN A 75 2.36 -4.77 -3.14
N MET A 76 3.22 -4.34 -2.20
CA MET A 76 3.02 -4.58 -0.78
C MET A 76 1.77 -3.84 -0.27
N VAL A 77 1.60 -2.57 -0.62
CA VAL A 77 0.43 -1.77 -0.22
C VAL A 77 -0.85 -2.31 -0.85
N VAL A 78 -0.83 -2.68 -2.13
CA VAL A 78 -1.93 -3.39 -2.81
C VAL A 78 -2.31 -4.65 -2.03
N SER A 79 -1.33 -5.47 -1.65
CA SER A 79 -1.60 -6.68 -0.88
C SER A 79 -2.25 -6.37 0.47
N TRP A 80 -1.78 -5.35 1.19
CA TRP A 80 -2.41 -4.93 2.44
C TRP A 80 -3.83 -4.42 2.26
N LEU A 81 -4.11 -3.64 1.23
CA LEU A 81 -5.47 -3.20 0.90
C LEU A 81 -6.38 -4.41 0.63
N VAL A 82 -5.98 -5.30 -0.28
CA VAL A 82 -6.73 -6.51 -0.65
C VAL A 82 -6.99 -7.42 0.55
N HIS A 83 -6.02 -7.58 1.47
CA HIS A 83 -6.20 -8.42 2.66
C HIS A 83 -6.99 -7.73 3.77
N SER A 84 -7.09 -6.40 3.77
CA SER A 84 -7.76 -5.61 4.82
C SER A 84 -9.22 -5.27 4.49
N VAL A 85 -9.77 -5.79 3.40
CA VAL A 85 -11.19 -5.65 3.05
C VAL A 85 -11.93 -6.98 3.16
N SER A 86 -13.25 -6.92 3.35
CA SER A 86 -14.12 -8.10 3.32
C SER A 86 -14.12 -8.78 1.94
N GLN A 87 -14.51 -10.06 1.91
CA GLN A 87 -14.49 -10.86 0.68
C GLN A 87 -15.37 -10.28 -0.43
N SER A 88 -16.49 -9.63 -0.10
CA SER A 88 -17.39 -9.00 -1.08
C SER A 88 -16.72 -7.80 -1.77
N ILE A 89 -16.02 -6.97 -1.02
CA ILE A 89 -15.28 -5.80 -1.53
C ILE A 89 -14.02 -6.25 -2.29
N ARG A 90 -13.33 -7.28 -1.80
CA ARG A 90 -12.11 -7.80 -2.44
C ARG A 90 -12.31 -8.12 -3.93
N GLN A 91 -13.49 -8.60 -4.33
CA GLN A 91 -13.76 -8.97 -5.72
C GLN A 91 -13.75 -7.78 -6.68
N SER A 92 -14.10 -6.57 -6.24
CA SER A 92 -14.08 -5.39 -7.11
C SER A 92 -12.66 -4.89 -7.37
N ILE A 93 -11.76 -5.02 -6.38
CA ILE A 93 -10.41 -4.47 -6.43
C ILE A 93 -9.32 -5.47 -6.83
N LEU A 94 -9.65 -6.76 -6.99
CA LEU A 94 -8.67 -7.84 -7.20
C LEU A 94 -7.77 -7.65 -8.43
N TRP A 95 -8.28 -6.97 -9.45
CA TRP A 95 -7.60 -6.77 -10.74
C TRP A 95 -6.90 -5.42 -10.87
N MET A 96 -6.88 -4.63 -9.79
CA MET A 96 -6.24 -3.32 -9.77
C MET A 96 -4.79 -3.46 -9.34
N ASP A 97 -3.88 -2.84 -10.09
CA ASP A 97 -2.44 -2.96 -9.86
C ASP A 97 -1.87 -1.79 -9.04
N GLN A 98 -2.57 -0.66 -8.95
CA GLN A 98 -2.08 0.53 -8.25
C GLN A 98 -2.81 0.76 -6.93
N ALA A 99 -2.02 0.97 -5.87
CA ALA A 99 -2.55 1.17 -4.52
C ALA A 99 -3.43 2.43 -4.40
N ASP A 100 -3.09 3.52 -5.10
CA ASP A 100 -3.85 4.76 -5.07
C ASP A 100 -5.19 4.62 -5.81
N GLU A 101 -5.24 3.85 -6.89
CA GLU A 101 -6.48 3.52 -7.59
C GLU A 101 -7.40 2.70 -6.69
N ILE A 102 -6.88 1.64 -6.05
CA ILE A 102 -7.64 0.84 -5.09
C ILE A 102 -8.18 1.72 -3.97
N TRP A 103 -7.32 2.57 -3.38
CA TRP A 103 -7.72 3.45 -2.30
C TRP A 103 -8.86 4.41 -2.67
N LYS A 104 -8.91 4.87 -3.92
CA LYS A 104 -9.98 5.74 -4.44
C LYS A 104 -11.29 5.00 -4.73
N ASP A 105 -11.23 3.71 -5.06
CA ASP A 105 -12.40 2.86 -5.32
C ASP A 105 -13.10 2.39 -4.04
N LEU A 106 -12.32 2.22 -2.96
CA LEU A 106 -12.80 1.83 -1.62
C LEU A 106 -13.52 2.97 -0.89
#